data_AF-A0A8T6N8K9-F1
#
_entry.id   AF-A0A8T6N8K9-F1
#
_cell.length_a   1.000
_cell.length_b   1.000
_cell.length_c   1.000
_cell.angle_alpha   90.00
_cell.angle_beta   90.00
_cell.angle_gamma   90.00
#
_symmetry.space_group_name_H-M   'P 1'
#
loop_
_entity.id
_entity.type
_entity.pdbx_description
1 polymer ?
#
loop_
_entity_poly.entity_id
_entity_poly.type
_entity_poly.pdbx_seq_one_letter_code
_entity_poly.pdbx_strand_id
1 'polypeptide(L)'
;TNLRMHCTGVEGEGIKGVIEDARLEDLSHFESCLSRIYELGGSLPNDATEFIKMSGCEFLQLPPNKTDLRAIMEKCLKAEQGAIVNWNKICQMTHGKDPATYDVAKDILREEIEHEAWFLELLYGRPSAHMRRKFPGERPHTAKHSRALG
;
A
#
# COMPACT_ATOMS: atom_id res chain seq x y z
N THR A 1 -6.24 7.32 -0.52
CA THR A 1 -6.97 8.00 0.59
C THR A 1 -6.53 9.47 0.74
N ASN A 2 -7.31 10.33 1.40
CA ASN A 2 -6.99 11.74 1.67
C ASN A 2 -6.27 11.99 3.01
N LEU A 3 -5.97 10.94 3.79
CA LEU A 3 -5.35 11.03 5.13
C LEU A 3 -4.15 11.98 5.21
N ARG A 4 -3.22 11.90 4.26
CA ARG A 4 -2.00 12.73 4.23
C ARG A 4 -2.28 14.24 4.19
N MET A 5 -3.40 14.66 3.62
CA MET A 5 -3.76 16.09 3.54
C MET A 5 -4.05 16.68 4.92
N HIS A 6 -4.33 15.82 5.90
CA HIS A 6 -4.59 16.20 7.28
C HIS A 6 -3.36 16.05 8.19
N CYS A 7 -2.23 15.58 7.66
CA CYS A 7 -0.94 15.62 8.34
C CYS A 7 -0.38 17.04 8.22
N THR A 8 -0.72 17.91 9.16
CA THR A 8 -0.38 19.34 9.15
C THR A 8 0.57 19.70 10.30
N GLY A 9 1.18 20.89 10.21
CA GLY A 9 2.14 21.37 11.19
C GLY A 9 3.55 20.80 11.01
N VAL A 10 4.47 21.25 11.87
CA VAL A 10 5.90 20.89 11.80
C VAL A 10 6.10 19.38 11.94
N GLU A 11 5.38 18.75 12.85
CA GLU A 11 5.43 17.30 13.08
C GLU A 11 4.77 16.51 11.93
N GLY A 12 3.73 17.06 11.31
CA GLY A 12 2.96 16.38 10.27
C GLY A 12 3.66 16.33 8.91
N GLU A 13 4.59 17.24 8.61
CA GLU A 13 5.23 17.31 7.29
C GLU A 13 6.06 16.07 6.96
N GLY A 14 6.81 15.55 7.94
CA GLY A 14 7.56 14.30 7.78
C GLY A 14 6.63 13.10 7.55
N ILE A 15 5.57 12.99 8.35
CA ILE A 15 4.57 11.92 8.26
C ILE A 15 3.85 11.97 6.91
N LYS A 16 3.52 13.18 6.41
CA LYS A 16 2.92 13.37 5.10
C LYS A 16 3.78 12.78 3.99
N GLY A 17 5.10 12.96 4.07
CA GLY A 17 6.06 12.38 3.13
C GLY A 17 6.01 10.85 3.12
N VAL A 18 6.04 10.23 4.30
CA VAL A 18 5.97 8.76 4.42
C VAL A 18 4.65 8.20 3.87
N ILE A 19 3.52 8.84 4.21
CA ILE A 19 2.21 8.42 3.68
C ILE A 19 2.13 8.64 2.16
N GLU A 20 2.75 9.69 1.62
CA GLU A 20 2.79 9.92 0.17
C GLU A 20 3.63 8.87 -0.56
N ASP A 21 4.78 8.47 -0.03
CA ASP A 21 5.61 7.42 -0.60
C ASP A 21 4.85 6.08 -0.64
N ALA A 22 4.23 5.67 0.48
CA ALA A 22 3.37 4.48 0.51
C ALA A 22 2.23 4.57 -0.51
N ARG A 23 1.52 5.71 -0.56
CA ARG A 23 0.41 5.92 -1.51
C ARG A 23 0.84 5.85 -2.99
N LEU A 24 2.06 6.26 -3.31
CA LEU A 24 2.59 6.17 -4.67
C LEU A 24 2.96 4.72 -5.00
N GLU A 25 3.52 3.98 -4.05
CA GLU A 25 3.75 2.53 -4.19
C GLU A 25 2.43 1.77 -4.36
N ASP A 26 1.38 2.07 -3.58
CA ASP A 26 0.05 1.47 -3.73
C ASP A 26 -0.55 1.67 -5.13
N LEU A 27 -0.30 2.83 -5.75
CA LEU A 27 -0.72 3.07 -7.12
C LEU A 27 0.02 2.15 -8.09
N SER A 28 1.32 1.93 -7.87
CA SER A 28 2.08 0.94 -8.63
C SER A 28 1.56 -0.48 -8.42
N HIS A 29 1.18 -0.84 -7.19
CA HIS A 29 0.58 -2.14 -6.87
C HIS A 29 -0.71 -2.32 -7.65
N PHE A 30 -1.60 -1.33 -7.64
CA PHE A 30 -2.86 -1.37 -8.36
C PHE A 30 -2.65 -1.61 -9.87
N GLU A 31 -1.74 -0.87 -10.49
CA GLU A 31 -1.42 -1.00 -11.92
C GLU A 31 -0.75 -2.34 -12.26
N SER A 32 0.07 -2.88 -11.34
CA SER A 32 0.66 -4.22 -11.47
C SER A 32 -0.44 -5.30 -11.43
N CYS A 33 -1.39 -5.16 -10.51
CA CYS A 33 -2.55 -6.05 -10.39
C CYS A 33 -3.42 -5.98 -11.65
N LEU A 34 -3.72 -4.77 -12.12
CA LEU A 34 -4.57 -4.55 -13.29
C LEU A 34 -3.99 -5.25 -14.51
N SER A 35 -2.70 -5.05 -14.78
CA SER A 35 -2.00 -5.70 -15.88
C SER A 35 -2.14 -7.24 -15.78
N ARG A 36 -1.87 -7.80 -14.60
CA ARG A 36 -1.92 -9.25 -14.39
C ARG A 36 -3.33 -9.84 -14.48
N ILE A 37 -4.35 -9.14 -13.96
CA ILE A 37 -5.75 -9.57 -14.04
C ILE A 37 -6.17 -9.72 -15.51
N TYR A 38 -5.80 -8.77 -16.36
CA TYR A 38 -6.15 -8.81 -17.79
C TYR A 38 -5.32 -9.82 -18.58
N GLU A 39 -4.06 -10.07 -18.23
CA GLU A 39 -3.28 -11.18 -18.79
C GLU A 39 -3.89 -12.56 -18.50
N LEU A 40 -4.56 -12.71 -17.36
CA LEU A 40 -5.33 -13.90 -16.99
C LEU A 40 -6.71 -13.98 -17.67
N GLY A 41 -7.09 -12.98 -18.48
CA GLY A 41 -8.40 -12.90 -19.11
C GLY A 41 -9.52 -12.43 -18.18
N GLY A 42 -9.19 -11.86 -17.02
CA GLY A 42 -10.14 -11.28 -16.08
C GLY A 42 -10.59 -9.86 -16.46
N SER A 43 -11.40 -9.26 -15.59
CA SER A 43 -11.88 -7.88 -15.73
C SER A 43 -12.18 -7.27 -14.36
N LEU A 44 -12.29 -5.94 -14.31
CA LEU A 44 -12.81 -5.20 -13.16
C LEU A 44 -14.21 -4.66 -13.47
N PRO A 45 -15.07 -4.45 -12.44
CA PRO A 45 -16.32 -3.73 -12.62
C PRO A 45 -16.10 -2.32 -13.17
N ASN A 46 -17.00 -1.87 -14.05
CA ASN A 46 -17.00 -0.49 -14.54
C ASN A 46 -17.59 0.48 -13.51
N ASP A 47 -18.50 -0.01 -12.66
CA ASP A 47 -19.09 0.79 -11.59
C ASP A 47 -18.15 0.83 -10.37
N ALA A 48 -17.81 2.05 -9.94
CA ALA A 48 -16.92 2.25 -8.81
C ALA A 48 -17.51 1.72 -7.50
N THR A 49 -18.84 1.74 -7.34
CA THR A 49 -19.50 1.21 -6.14
C THR A 49 -19.41 -0.31 -6.09
N GLU A 50 -19.58 -0.99 -7.22
CA GLU A 50 -19.37 -2.43 -7.34
C GLU A 50 -17.93 -2.80 -7.02
N PHE A 51 -16.94 -2.07 -7.56
CA PHE A 51 -15.53 -2.30 -7.24
C PHE A 51 -15.25 -2.14 -5.73
N ILE A 52 -15.78 -1.10 -5.09
CA ILE A 52 -15.61 -0.87 -3.64
C ILE A 52 -16.25 -1.99 -2.82
N LYS A 53 -17.43 -2.49 -3.23
CA LYS A 53 -18.12 -3.59 -2.53
C LYS A 53 -17.36 -4.92 -2.58
N MET A 54 -16.43 -5.09 -3.53
CA MET A 54 -15.57 -6.27 -3.60
C MET A 54 -14.41 -6.22 -2.59
N SER A 55 -14.14 -5.07 -1.97
CA SER A 55 -13.07 -4.91 -0.99
C SER A 55 -13.31 -5.81 0.22
N GLY A 56 -12.30 -6.62 0.58
CA GLY A 56 -12.27 -7.39 1.83
C GLY A 56 -11.91 -6.55 3.05
N CYS A 57 -11.73 -5.24 2.90
CA CYS A 57 -11.34 -4.32 3.96
C CYS A 57 -12.22 -3.07 3.95
N GLU A 58 -12.47 -2.52 5.13
CA GLU A 58 -13.17 -1.24 5.26
C GLU A 58 -12.34 -0.12 4.61
N PHE A 59 -13.03 0.79 3.92
CA PHE A 59 -12.38 1.97 3.37
C PHE A 59 -11.84 2.85 4.50
N LEU A 60 -10.56 3.21 4.42
CA LEU A 60 -9.90 4.08 5.41
C LEU A 60 -10.60 5.44 5.53
N GLN A 61 -11.30 5.62 6.64
CA GLN A 61 -11.91 6.89 7.04
C GLN A 61 -10.96 7.70 7.91
N LEU A 62 -11.05 9.04 7.82
CA LEU A 62 -10.38 9.94 8.76
C LEU A 62 -10.80 9.65 10.22
N PRO A 63 -9.91 9.85 11.20
CA PRO A 63 -10.30 9.86 12.60
C PRO A 63 -11.25 11.03 12.91
N PRO A 64 -12.05 10.95 13.99
CA PRO A 64 -12.96 12.03 14.38
C PRO A 64 -12.26 13.38 14.52
N ASN A 65 -11.09 13.40 15.18
CA ASN A 65 -10.17 14.54 15.11
C ASN A 65 -9.31 14.40 13.86
N LYS A 66 -9.67 15.14 12.81
CA LYS A 66 -9.10 14.96 11.46
C LYS A 66 -7.59 15.18 11.40
N THR A 67 -7.00 15.96 12.31
CA THR A 67 -5.55 16.27 12.32
C THR A 67 -4.80 15.55 13.43
N ASP A 68 -5.39 14.54 14.06
CA ASP A 68 -4.69 13.67 15.01
C ASP A 68 -3.70 12.77 14.25
N LEU A 69 -2.43 13.17 14.26
CA LEU A 69 -1.35 12.49 13.55
C LEU A 69 -1.19 11.04 14.00
N ARG A 70 -1.31 10.78 15.30
CA ARG A 70 -1.19 9.43 15.85
C ARG A 70 -2.33 8.54 15.35
N ALA A 71 -3.57 9.03 15.43
CA ALA A 71 -4.73 8.28 14.96
C ALA A 71 -4.71 8.04 13.44
N ILE A 72 -4.16 8.98 12.65
CA ILE A 72 -3.91 8.77 11.22
C ILE A 72 -2.89 7.66 11.00
N MET A 73 -1.75 7.70 11.68
CA MET A 73 -0.70 6.67 11.55
C MET A 73 -1.19 5.29 12.00
N GLU A 74 -1.98 5.19 13.07
CA GLU A 74 -2.57 3.92 13.53
C GLU A 74 -3.54 3.33 12.48
N LYS A 75 -4.26 4.19 11.75
CA LYS A 75 -5.10 3.77 10.62
C LYS A 75 -4.27 3.27 9.43
N CYS A 76 -3.21 3.98 9.06
CA CYS A 76 -2.29 3.53 8.01
C CYS A 76 -1.65 2.18 8.37
N LEU A 77 -1.10 2.05 9.59
CA LEU A 77 -0.56 0.79 10.09
C LEU A 77 -1.56 -0.37 9.96
N LYS A 78 -2.83 -0.12 10.32
CA LYS A 78 -3.87 -1.13 10.22
C LYS A 78 -4.17 -1.53 8.78
N ALA A 79 -4.07 -0.59 7.84
CA ALA A 79 -4.21 -0.84 6.42
C ALA A 79 -3.11 -1.79 5.93
N GLU A 80 -1.84 -1.48 6.23
CA GLU A 80 -0.71 -2.28 5.75
C GLU A 80 -0.77 -3.70 6.33
N GLN A 81 -1.15 -3.83 7.61
CA GLN A 81 -1.39 -5.14 8.22
C GLN A 81 -2.48 -5.96 7.51
N GLY A 82 -3.56 -5.30 7.08
CA GLY A 82 -4.62 -5.92 6.29
C GLY A 82 -4.12 -6.35 4.91
N ALA A 83 -3.34 -5.49 4.25
CA ALA A 83 -2.75 -5.75 2.96
C ALA A 83 -1.77 -6.94 3.01
N ILE A 84 -0.85 -6.97 3.99
CA ILE A 84 0.07 -8.09 4.23
C ILE A 84 -0.67 -9.43 4.34
N VAL A 85 -1.77 -9.47 5.10
CA VAL A 85 -2.58 -10.69 5.25
C VAL A 85 -3.13 -11.15 3.89
N ASN A 86 -3.63 -10.23 3.07
CA ASN A 86 -4.20 -10.57 1.77
C ASN A 86 -3.12 -10.96 0.76
N TRP A 87 -2.01 -10.24 0.69
CA TRP A 87 -0.91 -10.55 -0.21
C TRP A 87 -0.22 -11.87 0.12
N ASN A 88 -0.08 -12.20 1.41
CA ASN A 88 0.43 -13.50 1.82
C ASN A 88 -0.50 -14.65 1.37
N LYS A 89 -1.83 -14.46 1.41
CA LYS A 89 -2.77 -15.46 0.86
C LYS A 89 -2.58 -15.64 -0.64
N ILE A 90 -2.43 -14.56 -1.41
CA ILE A 90 -2.19 -14.66 -2.86
C ILE A 90 -0.86 -15.36 -3.15
N CYS A 91 0.19 -15.05 -2.39
CA CYS A 91 1.47 -15.75 -2.49
C CYS A 91 1.29 -17.26 -2.27
N GLN A 92 0.60 -17.67 -1.20
CA GLN A 92 0.34 -19.08 -0.92
C GLN A 92 -0.51 -19.77 -2.00
N MET A 93 -1.52 -19.08 -2.53
CA MET A 93 -2.40 -19.60 -3.57
C MET A 93 -1.65 -19.87 -4.89
N THR A 94 -0.71 -19.00 -5.23
CA THR A 94 0.00 -18.98 -6.53
C THR A 94 1.34 -19.69 -6.50
N HIS A 95 1.94 -19.89 -5.32
CA HIS A 95 3.23 -20.55 -5.17
C HIS A 95 3.24 -21.95 -5.82
N GLY A 96 4.19 -22.17 -6.73
CA GLY A 96 4.34 -23.41 -7.48
C GLY A 96 3.28 -23.66 -8.56
N LYS A 97 2.34 -22.73 -8.78
CA LYS A 97 1.22 -22.88 -9.73
C LYS A 97 1.20 -21.80 -10.80
N ASP A 98 1.38 -20.55 -10.40
CA ASP A 98 1.47 -19.40 -11.30
C ASP A 98 2.68 -18.54 -10.90
N PRO A 99 3.86 -18.80 -11.47
CA PRO A 99 5.08 -18.06 -11.15
C PRO A 99 4.99 -16.57 -11.48
N ALA A 100 4.23 -16.18 -12.50
CA ALA A 100 4.08 -14.77 -12.89
C ALA A 100 3.27 -14.01 -11.86
N THR A 101 2.10 -14.54 -11.46
CA THR A 101 1.29 -13.93 -10.40
C THR A 101 2.01 -13.97 -9.04
N TYR A 102 2.75 -15.04 -8.76
CA TYR A 102 3.55 -15.13 -7.53
C TYR A 102 4.66 -14.06 -7.48
N ASP A 103 5.34 -13.78 -8.61
CA ASP A 103 6.38 -12.74 -8.68
C ASP A 103 5.80 -11.35 -8.40
N VAL A 104 4.62 -11.03 -8.94
CA VAL A 104 3.91 -9.77 -8.62
C VAL A 104 3.52 -9.73 -7.14
N ALA A 105 2.87 -10.78 -6.64
CA ALA A 105 2.33 -10.80 -5.28
C ALA A 105 3.41 -10.71 -4.20
N LYS A 106 4.55 -11.40 -4.37
CA LYS A 106 5.62 -11.38 -3.36
C LYS A 106 6.34 -10.02 -3.31
N ASP A 107 6.42 -9.30 -4.43
CA ASP A 107 7.08 -8.01 -4.49
C ASP A 107 6.19 -6.90 -3.91
N ILE A 108 4.87 -6.97 -4.16
CA ILE A 108 3.90 -6.13 -3.45
C ILE A 108 3.96 -6.44 -1.94
N LEU A 109 3.89 -7.72 -1.54
CA LEU A 109 4.02 -8.13 -0.14
C LEU A 109 5.29 -7.56 0.52
N ARG A 110 6.39 -7.45 -0.22
CA ARG A 110 7.63 -6.89 0.29
C ARG A 110 7.51 -5.40 0.61
N GLU A 111 6.90 -4.62 -0.27
CA GLU A 111 6.64 -3.18 -0.05
C GLU A 111 5.71 -2.97 1.14
N GLU A 112 4.65 -3.77 1.27
CA GLU A 112 3.68 -3.71 2.37
C GLU A 112 4.32 -3.99 3.74
N ILE A 113 5.24 -4.97 3.81
CA ILE A 113 6.04 -5.25 5.02
C ILE A 113 6.97 -4.08 5.36
N GLU A 114 7.54 -3.41 4.35
CA GLU A 114 8.35 -2.22 4.56
C GLU A 114 7.48 -1.08 5.13
N HIS A 115 6.31 -0.82 4.54
CA HIS A 115 5.38 0.21 5.01
C HIS A 115 4.92 -0.03 6.46
N GLU A 116 4.54 -1.26 6.81
CA GLU A 116 4.21 -1.62 8.20
C GLU A 116 5.37 -1.30 9.15
N ALA A 117 6.60 -1.66 8.76
CA ALA A 117 7.78 -1.40 9.57
C ALA A 117 8.01 0.11 9.78
N TRP A 118 7.76 0.94 8.76
CA TRP A 118 7.86 2.39 8.85
C TRP A 118 6.86 2.97 9.84
N PHE A 119 5.59 2.55 9.79
CA PHE A 119 4.58 3.04 10.73
C PHE A 119 4.83 2.55 12.16
N LEU A 120 5.33 1.32 12.34
CA LEU A 120 5.71 0.81 13.66
C LEU A 120 6.89 1.58 14.26
N GLU A 121 7.85 2.02 13.43
CA GLU A 121 8.92 2.90 13.85
C GLU A 121 8.38 4.25 14.33
N LEU A 122 7.55 4.91 13.53
CA LEU A 122 7.00 6.23 13.85
C LEU A 122 6.07 6.21 15.08
N LEU A 123 5.29 5.14 15.27
CA LEU A 123 4.35 5.02 16.39
C LEU A 123 4.99 4.54 17.69
N TYR A 124 5.96 3.63 17.61
CA TYR A 124 6.43 2.87 18.77
C TYR A 124 7.95 2.87 18.93
N GLY A 125 8.71 3.54 18.06
CA GLY A 125 10.16 3.55 18.10
C GLY A 125 10.78 2.18 17.81
N ARG A 126 10.05 1.25 17.18
CA ARG A 126 10.57 -0.04 16.73
C ARG A 126 11.60 0.23 15.64
N PRO A 127 12.89 -0.14 15.78
CA PRO A 127 13.86 0.05 14.72
C PRO A 127 13.40 -0.65 13.44
N SER A 128 13.39 0.09 12.33
CA SER A 128 13.17 -0.48 11.00
C SER A 128 14.34 -0.16 10.08
N ALA A 129 14.46 -0.93 8.99
CA ALA A 129 15.43 -0.63 7.95
C ALA A 129 14.96 0.52 7.04
N HIS A 130 14.13 1.45 7.54
CA HIS A 130 13.53 2.52 6.77
C HIS A 130 14.61 3.29 6.01
N MET A 131 14.64 3.08 4.70
CA MET A 131 15.26 4.02 3.78
C MET A 131 14.13 4.87 3.23
N ARG A 132 14.17 6.17 3.50
CA ARG A 132 13.37 7.12 2.71
C ARG A 132 13.64 6.84 1.24
N ARG A 133 12.58 6.73 0.44
CA ARG A 133 12.71 6.59 -1.01
C ARG A 133 13.55 7.75 -1.55
N LYS A 134 14.42 7.46 -2.52
CA LYS A 134 15.39 8.43 -3.07
C LYS A 134 14.69 9.63 -3.71
N PHE A 135 13.53 9.38 -4.30
CA PHE A 135 12.66 10.37 -4.91
C PHE A 135 11.20 9.91 -4.77
N PRO A 136 10.23 10.86 -4.79
CA PRO A 136 8.81 10.51 -4.75
C PRO A 136 8.44 9.56 -5.90
N GLY A 137 7.79 8.44 -5.55
CA GLY A 137 7.36 7.43 -6.52
C GLY A 137 8.40 6.36 -6.86
N GLU A 138 9.56 6.35 -6.18
CA GLU A 138 10.43 5.17 -6.21
C GLU A 138 9.69 3.96 -5.61
N ARG A 139 9.75 2.84 -6.32
CA ARG A 139 8.99 1.61 -6.07
C ARG A 139 9.89 0.41 -6.34
N PRO A 140 10.85 0.13 -5.45
CA PRO A 140 12.03 -0.67 -5.76
C PRO A 140 11.69 -2.12 -6.11
N HIS A 141 10.55 -2.64 -5.65
CA HIS A 141 10.17 -4.03 -5.90
C HIS A 141 9.13 -4.12 -7.01
N THR A 142 8.23 -3.13 -7.14
CA THR A 142 7.14 -3.16 -8.13
C THR A 142 7.40 -2.39 -9.43
N ALA A 143 8.52 -1.66 -9.56
CA ALA A 143 8.88 -0.93 -10.79
C ALA A 143 8.90 -1.80 -12.06
N LYS A 144 9.27 -3.09 -11.93
CA LYS A 144 9.34 -4.04 -13.06
C LYS A 144 7.96 -4.55 -13.52
N HIS A 145 6.93 -4.40 -12.68
CA HIS A 145 5.59 -4.97 -12.93
C HIS A 145 4.60 -3.96 -13.49
N SER A 146 4.86 -2.67 -13.30
CA SER A 146 3.95 -1.59 -13.70
C SER A 146 4.72 -0.46 -14.35
N ARG A 147 4.07 0.29 -15.24
CA ARG A 147 4.62 1.53 -15.84
C ARG A 147 4.13 2.81 -15.15
N ALA A 148 3.33 2.69 -14.10
CA ALA A 148 2.85 3.83 -13.33
C ALA A 148 4.02 4.67 -12.79
N LEU A 149 3.89 5.99 -12.72
CA LEU A 149 4.93 6.86 -12.15
C LEU A 149 6.29 6.84 -12.89
N GLY A 150 6.34 6.23 -14.08
CA GLY A 150 7.51 6.16 -14.97
C GLY A 150 7.44 7.13 -16.13
#